data_AF-A0A829Q6Y4-F1
#
_entry.id   AF-A0A829Q6Y4-F1
#
_cell.length_a   1.000
_cell.length_b   1.000
_cell.length_c   1.000
_cell.angle_alpha   90.00
_cell.angle_beta   90.00
_cell.angle_gamma   90.00
#
_symmetry.space_group_name_H-M   'P 1'
#
loop_
_entity.id
_entity.type
_entity.pdbx_description
1 polymer ?
#
loop_
_entity_poly.entity_id
_entity_poly.type
_entity_poly.pdbx_seq_one_letter_code
_entity_poly.pdbx_strand_id
1 'polypeptide(L)'
;MTRLEHRRKEFADAAAAFAAVAGELGRIEFNRARTRLEHPGTPAHQRARQETYRTRAEIRNARHLLRLLDDPDRSDGVVESADKVIELLQRISSTPVTVAEIHDREQEAAAALEAFLQCAAQRLADDV
;
A
#
# COMPACT_ATOMS: atom_id res chain seq x y z
N MET A 1 -22.99 17.53 11.98
CA MET A 1 -22.39 16.53 11.09
C MET A 1 -23.45 15.48 10.79
N THR A 2 -23.83 15.32 9.52
CA THR A 2 -24.79 14.29 9.10
C THR A 2 -24.16 12.91 9.10
N ARG A 3 -24.96 11.83 9.07
CA ARG A 3 -24.46 10.45 8.95
C ARG A 3 -23.59 10.26 7.69
N LEU A 4 -23.95 10.95 6.61
CA LEU A 4 -23.21 10.92 5.35
C LEU A 4 -21.84 11.60 5.50
N GLU A 5 -21.80 12.79 6.08
CA GLU A 5 -20.55 13.51 6.37
C GLU A 5 -19.61 12.71 7.27
N HIS A 6 -20.15 11.97 8.23
CA HIS A 6 -19.36 11.10 9.09
C HIS A 6 -18.73 9.93 8.31
N ARG A 7 -19.53 9.19 7.53
CA ARG A 7 -19.01 8.08 6.71
C ARG A 7 -17.98 8.54 5.69
N ARG A 8 -18.21 9.70 5.07
CA ARG A 8 -17.27 10.32 4.14
C ARG A 8 -15.94 10.65 4.82
N LYS A 9 -15.98 11.17 6.05
CA LYS A 9 -14.79 11.42 6.85
C LYS A 9 -14.06 10.13 7.22
N GLU A 10 -14.78 9.11 7.70
CA GLU A 10 -14.19 7.81 8.05
C GLU A 10 -13.47 7.18 6.85
N PHE A 11 -14.08 7.24 5.67
CA PHE A 11 -13.45 6.76 4.45
C PHE A 11 -12.19 7.57 4.08
N ALA A 12 -12.25 8.89 4.12
CA ALA A 12 -11.09 9.74 3.83
C ALA A 12 -9.92 9.46 4.79
N ASP A 13 -10.21 9.31 6.09
CA ASP A 13 -9.21 8.98 7.10
C ASP A 13 -8.60 7.57 6.84
N ALA A 14 -9.42 6.59 6.45
CA ALA A 14 -8.95 5.25 6.10
C ALA A 14 -8.09 5.23 4.82
N ALA A 15 -8.47 5.99 3.79
CA ALA A 15 -7.69 6.11 2.55
C ALA A 15 -6.34 6.78 2.79
N ALA A 16 -6.31 7.84 3.59
CA ALA A 16 -5.06 8.49 4.00
C ALA A 16 -4.16 7.56 4.82
N ALA A 17 -4.73 6.80 5.76
CA ALA A 17 -3.99 5.81 6.54
C ALA A 17 -3.40 4.70 5.66
N PHE A 18 -4.17 4.18 4.70
CA PHE A 18 -3.67 3.21 3.74
C PHE A 18 -2.51 3.78 2.90
N ALA A 19 -2.66 4.98 2.34
CA ALA A 19 -1.62 5.61 1.54
C ALA A 19 -0.33 5.86 2.33
N ALA A 20 -0.43 6.29 3.58
CA ALA A 20 0.72 6.48 4.47
C ALA A 20 1.48 5.17 4.71
N VAL A 21 0.75 4.09 5.05
CA VAL A 21 1.36 2.76 5.27
C VAL A 21 1.92 2.19 3.97
N ALA A 22 1.28 2.43 2.82
CA ALA A 22 1.78 2.02 1.51
C ALA A 22 3.12 2.68 1.18
N GLY A 23 3.25 3.99 1.42
CA GLY A 23 4.52 4.71 1.24
C GLY A 23 5.62 4.18 2.17
N GLU A 24 5.30 3.91 3.44
CA GLU A 24 6.26 3.31 4.37
C GLU A 24 6.69 1.91 3.92
N LEU A 25 5.74 1.08 3.49
CA LEU A 25 6.01 -0.27 3.01
C LEU A 25 6.89 -0.25 1.77
N GLY A 26 6.67 0.66 0.82
CA GLY A 26 7.51 0.80 -0.37
C GLY A 26 8.98 1.03 -0.02
N ARG A 27 9.24 1.99 0.88
CA ARG A 27 10.58 2.26 1.41
C ARG A 27 11.20 1.02 2.07
N ILE A 28 10.43 0.29 2.87
CA ILE A 28 10.91 -0.88 3.61
C ILE A 28 11.21 -2.05 2.66
N GLU A 29 10.34 -2.32 1.69
CA GLU A 29 10.53 -3.38 0.69
C GLU A 29 11.75 -3.09 -0.19
N PHE A 30 11.96 -1.84 -0.60
CA PHE A 30 13.16 -1.40 -1.30
C PHE A 30 14.42 -1.65 -0.47
N ASN A 31 14.43 -1.17 0.78
CA ASN A 31 15.57 -1.34 1.69
C ASN A 31 15.87 -2.81 1.95
N ARG A 32 14.84 -3.65 2.10
CA ARG A 32 15.00 -5.10 2.24
C ARG A 32 15.62 -5.72 1.00
N ALA A 33 15.15 -5.36 -0.20
CA ALA A 33 15.67 -5.86 -1.46
C ALA A 33 17.15 -5.47 -1.64
N ARG A 34 17.49 -4.21 -1.38
CA ARG A 34 18.87 -3.69 -1.46
C ARG A 34 19.80 -4.34 -0.42
N THR A 35 19.39 -4.39 0.84
CA THR A 35 20.19 -5.00 1.94
C THR A 35 20.47 -6.47 1.67
N ARG A 36 19.55 -7.19 1.02
CA ARG A 36 19.77 -8.58 0.62
C ARG A 36 20.87 -8.72 -0.44
N LEU A 37 20.96 -7.79 -1.39
CA LEU A 37 22.00 -7.79 -2.42
C LEU A 37 23.37 -7.40 -1.85
N GLU A 38 23.41 -6.41 -0.97
CA GLU A 38 24.66 -5.85 -0.43
C GLU A 38 25.22 -6.65 0.76
N HIS A 39 24.33 -7.20 1.59
CA HIS A 39 24.67 -7.75 2.92
C HIS A 39 23.92 -9.05 3.26
N PRO A 40 24.02 -10.11 2.43
CA PRO A 40 23.32 -11.37 2.67
C PRO A 40 23.73 -12.00 4.00
N GLY A 41 22.74 -12.51 4.76
CA GLY A 41 22.98 -13.26 6.00
C GLY A 41 23.35 -12.43 7.24
N THR A 42 23.37 -11.10 7.13
CA THR A 42 23.73 -10.20 8.24
C THR A 42 22.57 -9.95 9.22
N PRO A 43 22.84 -9.48 10.46
CA PRO A 43 21.79 -8.99 11.37
C PRO A 43 20.96 -7.85 10.77
N ALA A 44 21.56 -6.99 9.93
CA ALA A 44 20.85 -5.94 9.21
C ALA A 44 19.78 -6.53 8.26
N HIS A 45 20.11 -7.60 7.55
CA HIS A 45 19.15 -8.33 6.71
C HIS A 45 17.99 -8.91 7.53
N GLN A 46 18.24 -9.42 8.75
CA GLN A 46 17.17 -9.94 9.62
C GLN A 46 16.27 -8.81 10.17
N ARG A 47 16.82 -7.66 10.57
CA ARG A 47 16.03 -6.51 11.02
C ARG A 47 15.13 -5.98 9.90
N ALA A 48 15.66 -5.79 8.69
CA ALA A 48 14.89 -5.36 7.53
C ALA A 48 13.74 -6.33 7.23
N ARG A 49 13.96 -7.65 7.38
CA ARG A 49 12.92 -8.68 7.22
C ARG A 49 11.81 -8.56 8.26
N GLN A 50 12.14 -8.36 9.54
CA GLN A 50 11.16 -8.20 10.62
C GLN A 50 10.32 -6.93 10.44
N GLU A 51 10.97 -5.81 10.15
CA GLU A 51 10.30 -4.53 9.85
C GLU A 51 9.30 -4.70 8.69
N THR A 52 9.71 -5.39 7.63
CA THR A 52 8.83 -5.68 6.49
C THR A 52 7.60 -6.50 6.89
N TYR A 53 7.76 -7.52 7.72
CA TYR A 53 6.61 -8.35 8.13
C TYR A 53 5.60 -7.58 8.97
N ARG A 54 6.08 -6.70 9.86
CA ARG A 54 5.21 -5.80 10.64
C ARG A 54 4.39 -4.91 9.70
N THR A 55 5.05 -4.18 8.81
CA THR A 55 4.36 -3.23 7.91
C THR A 55 3.45 -3.93 6.90
N ARG A 56 3.80 -5.15 6.46
CA ARG A 56 2.89 -6.00 5.65
C ARG A 56 1.62 -6.40 6.39
N ALA A 57 1.64 -6.53 7.71
CA ALA A 57 0.43 -6.76 8.49
C ALA A 57 -0.39 -5.46 8.60
N GLU A 58 0.28 -4.33 8.84
CA GLU A 58 -0.34 -3.00 8.94
C GLU A 58 -1.07 -2.61 7.66
N ILE A 59 -0.47 -2.81 6.48
CA ILE A 59 -1.12 -2.46 5.22
C ILE A 59 -2.36 -3.32 4.95
N ARG A 60 -2.35 -4.59 5.39
CA ARG A 60 -3.52 -5.48 5.26
C ARG A 60 -4.65 -5.05 6.19
N ASN A 61 -4.31 -4.57 7.39
CA ASN A 61 -5.31 -4.00 8.30
C ASN A 61 -5.92 -2.72 7.74
N ALA A 62 -5.10 -1.82 7.18
CA ALA A 62 -5.59 -0.60 6.51
C ALA A 62 -6.49 -0.94 5.31
N ARG A 63 -6.10 -1.92 4.49
CA ARG A 63 -6.94 -2.43 3.39
C ARG A 63 -8.24 -3.04 3.88
N HIS A 64 -8.22 -3.76 5.01
CA HIS A 64 -9.44 -4.32 5.59
C HIS A 64 -10.41 -3.22 6.04
N LEU A 65 -9.90 -2.15 6.66
CA LEU A 65 -10.72 -0.99 7.04
C LEU A 65 -11.35 -0.33 5.81
N LEU A 66 -10.59 -0.14 4.72
CA LEU A 66 -11.13 0.35 3.46
C LEU A 66 -12.30 -0.51 2.98
N ARG A 67 -12.16 -1.84 3.02
CA ARG A 67 -13.22 -2.77 2.62
C ARG A 67 -14.46 -2.71 3.51
N LEU A 68 -14.32 -2.47 4.82
CA LEU A 68 -15.46 -2.31 5.72
C LEU A 68 -16.23 -1.02 5.46
N LEU A 69 -15.52 0.01 5.02
CA LEU A 69 -16.10 1.31 4.68
C LEU A 69 -16.59 1.35 3.23
N ASP A 70 -16.17 0.41 2.39
CA ASP A 70 -16.62 0.24 1.02
C ASP A 70 -18.10 -0.12 0.95
N ASP A 71 -18.79 0.49 -0.01
CA ASP A 71 -20.18 0.17 -0.29
C ASP A 71 -20.19 -0.93 -1.36
N PRO A 72 -20.61 -2.17 -1.05
CA PRO A 72 -20.56 -3.28 -1.99
C PRO A 72 -21.45 -3.08 -3.22
N ASP A 73 -22.42 -2.17 -3.15
CA ASP A 73 -23.30 -1.82 -4.28
C ASP A 73 -22.67 -0.75 -5.20
N ARG A 74 -21.52 -0.19 -4.82
CA ARG A 74 -20.75 0.79 -5.59
C ARG A 74 -19.40 0.21 -6.02
N SER A 75 -19.24 0.02 -7.32
CA SER A 75 -18.00 -0.49 -7.91
C SER A 75 -17.02 0.64 -8.20
N ASP A 76 -16.41 1.20 -7.16
CA ASP A 76 -15.53 2.38 -7.27
C ASP A 76 -14.06 1.98 -7.50
N GLY A 77 -13.75 0.68 -7.49
CA GLY A 77 -12.41 0.14 -7.72
C GLY A 77 -11.40 0.43 -6.60
N VAL A 78 -11.80 1.07 -5.50
CA VAL A 78 -10.89 1.46 -4.40
C VAL A 78 -10.23 0.24 -3.75
N VAL A 79 -11.00 -0.80 -3.44
CA VAL A 79 -10.45 -2.00 -2.80
C VAL A 79 -9.57 -2.79 -3.76
N GLU A 80 -9.93 -2.86 -5.05
CA GLU A 80 -9.13 -3.53 -6.09
C GLU A 80 -7.81 -2.81 -6.34
N SER A 81 -7.83 -1.48 -6.41
CA SER A 81 -6.62 -0.68 -6.56
C SER A 81 -5.72 -0.78 -5.32
N ALA A 82 -6.29 -0.83 -4.11
CA ALA A 82 -5.55 -1.10 -2.87
C ALA A 82 -4.90 -2.50 -2.88
N ASP A 83 -5.61 -3.53 -3.35
CA ASP A 83 -5.06 -4.88 -3.52
C ASP A 83 -3.89 -4.87 -4.51
N LYS A 84 -4.01 -4.10 -5.61
CA LYS A 84 -2.93 -3.96 -6.59
C LYS A 84 -1.69 -3.27 -6.01
N VAL A 85 -1.88 -2.23 -5.21
CA VAL A 85 -0.78 -1.57 -4.48
C VAL A 85 -0.04 -2.58 -3.60
N ILE A 86 -0.76 -3.37 -2.80
CA ILE A 86 -0.17 -4.39 -1.92
C ILE A 86 0.64 -5.43 -2.73
N GLU A 87 0.07 -5.91 -3.84
CA GLU A 87 0.73 -6.87 -4.74
C GLU A 87 2.06 -6.32 -5.26
N LEU A 88 2.04 -5.10 -5.80
CA LEU A 88 3.21 -4.48 -6.42
C LEU A 88 4.29 -4.11 -5.39
N LEU A 89 3.92 -3.60 -4.22
CA LEU A 89 4.86 -3.35 -3.13
C LEU A 89 5.59 -4.62 -2.70
N GLN A 90 4.88 -5.75 -2.60
CA GLN A 90 5.50 -7.03 -2.25
C GLN A 90 6.42 -7.58 -3.35
N ARG A 91 6.15 -7.24 -4.62
CA ARG A 91 7.00 -7.61 -5.75
C ARG A 91 8.38 -6.95 -5.69
N ILE A 92 8.51 -5.74 -5.13
CA ILE A 92 9.79 -5.01 -4.99
C ILE A 92 10.89 -5.91 -4.40
N SER A 93 10.58 -6.64 -3.31
CA SER A 93 11.55 -7.52 -2.66
C SER A 93 11.47 -9.00 -3.07
N SER A 94 10.60 -9.39 -4.01
CA SER A 94 10.52 -10.77 -4.50
C SER A 94 11.79 -11.19 -5.26
N THR A 95 12.24 -12.44 -5.10
CA THR A 95 13.48 -12.96 -5.72
C THR A 95 13.22 -13.72 -7.01
N PRO A 96 14.20 -13.78 -7.94
CA PRO A 96 15.44 -12.99 -7.97
C PRO A 96 15.18 -11.55 -8.49
N VAL A 97 16.04 -10.59 -8.10
CA VAL A 97 16.02 -9.19 -8.58
C VAL A 97 17.41 -8.58 -8.65
N THR A 98 17.67 -7.86 -9.73
CA THR A 98 18.75 -6.88 -9.89
C THR A 98 18.35 -5.53 -9.28
N VAL A 99 19.31 -4.60 -9.11
CA VAL A 99 19.02 -3.24 -8.64
C VAL A 99 18.09 -2.49 -9.60
N ALA A 100 18.27 -2.66 -10.91
CA ALA A 100 17.40 -2.06 -11.92
C ALA A 100 15.95 -2.54 -11.77
N GLU A 101 15.73 -3.84 -11.64
CA GLU A 101 14.38 -4.40 -11.46
C GLU A 101 13.72 -3.95 -10.15
N ILE A 102 14.49 -3.68 -9.09
CA ILE A 102 13.95 -3.13 -7.83
C ILE A 102 13.39 -1.73 -8.08
N HIS A 103 14.11 -0.88 -8.83
CA HIS A 103 13.64 0.46 -9.18
C HIS A 103 12.44 0.44 -10.13
N ASP A 104 12.41 -0.44 -11.13
CA ASP A 104 11.27 -0.58 -12.03
C ASP A 104 10.00 -0.97 -11.24
N ARG A 105 10.14 -1.91 -10.30
CA ARG A 105 9.02 -2.34 -9.44
C ARG A 105 8.59 -1.27 -8.44
N GLU A 106 9.51 -0.45 -7.95
CA GLU A 106 9.20 0.71 -7.12
C GLU A 106 8.36 1.72 -7.91
N GLN A 107 8.72 2.00 -9.17
CA GLN A 107 7.94 2.86 -10.05
C GLN A 107 6.56 2.28 -10.37
N GLU A 108 6.46 0.97 -10.66
CA GLU A 108 5.17 0.28 -10.84
C GLU A 108 4.28 0.44 -9.58
N ALA A 109 4.85 0.24 -8.39
CA ALA A 109 4.13 0.37 -7.14
C ALA A 109 3.69 1.82 -6.85
N ALA A 110 4.52 2.80 -7.18
CA ALA A 110 4.19 4.22 -7.07
C ALA A 110 3.02 4.60 -7.99
N ALA A 111 3.05 4.17 -9.25
CA ALA A 111 1.96 4.40 -10.20
C ALA A 111 0.64 3.77 -9.73
N ALA A 112 0.69 2.58 -9.12
CA ALA A 112 -0.51 1.97 -8.54
C ALA A 112 -1.02 2.72 -7.30
N LEU A 113 -0.14 3.30 -6.49
CA LEU A 113 -0.55 4.15 -5.37
C LEU A 113 -1.23 5.43 -5.86
N GLU A 114 -0.73 6.04 -6.94
CA GLU A 114 -1.40 7.18 -7.59
C GLU A 114 -2.78 6.80 -8.10
N ALA A 115 -2.92 5.65 -8.76
CA ALA A 115 -4.22 5.14 -9.22
C ALA A 115 -5.20 4.91 -8.06
N PHE A 116 -4.73 4.33 -6.94
CA PHE A 116 -5.53 4.20 -5.72
C PHE A 116 -6.03 5.55 -5.20
N LEU A 117 -5.14 6.56 -5.14
CA LEU A 117 -5.50 7.91 -4.69
C LEU A 117 -6.55 8.55 -5.61
N GLN A 118 -6.46 8.32 -6.92
CA GLN A 118 -7.46 8.77 -7.89
C GLN A 118 -8.82 8.09 -7.66
N CYS A 119 -8.86 6.77 -7.48
CA CYS A 119 -10.10 6.05 -7.15
C CYS A 119 -10.72 6.56 -5.83
N ALA A 120 -9.90 6.76 -4.80
CA ALA A 120 -10.38 7.28 -3.51
C ALA A 120 -10.92 8.72 -3.62
N ALA A 121 -10.25 9.57 -4.40
CA ALA A 121 -10.71 10.94 -4.65
C ALA A 121 -12.01 10.98 -5.45
N GLN A 122 -12.14 10.12 -6.47
CA GLN A 122 -13.35 9.99 -7.27
C GLN A 122 -14.55 9.59 -6.42
N ARG A 123 -14.40 8.55 -5.59
CA ARG A 123 -15.44 8.13 -4.66
C ARG A 123 -15.87 9.26 -3.72
N LEU A 124 -14.91 10.01 -3.17
CA LEU A 124 -15.22 11.16 -2.31
C LEU A 124 -15.98 12.26 -3.08
N ALA A 125 -15.72 12.45 -4.37
CA ALA A 125 -16.45 13.40 -5.20
C ALA A 125 -17.89 12.94 -5.49
N ASP A 126 -18.12 11.63 -5.64
CA ASP A 126 -19.44 11.05 -5.90
C ASP A 126 -20.32 10.94 -4.63
N ASP A 127 -19.72 11.12 -3.45
CA ASP A 127 -20.38 11.24 -2.14
C ASP A 127 -20.77 12.70 -1.79
N VAL A 128 -20.78 13.62 -2.77
CA VAL A 128 -21.25 15.02 -2.63
C VAL A 128 -22.77 15.11 -2.80
#